data_AF-A0A0K8VPL0-F1
#
_entry.id   AF-A0A0K8VPL0-F1
#
_cell.length_a   1.000
_cell.length_b   1.000
_cell.length_c   1.000
_cell.angle_alpha   90.00
_cell.angle_beta   90.00
_cell.angle_gamma   90.00
#
_symmetry.space_group_name_H-M   'P 1'
#
loop_
_entity.id
_entity.type
_entity.pdbx_description
1 polymer ?
#
loop_
_entity_poly.entity_id
_entity_poly.type
_entity_poly.pdbx_seq_one_letter_code
_entity_poly.pdbx_strand_id
1 'polypeptide(L)'
;MFTRAGISGIVYDFALYVGDGTCPSFGLSISSDIVLHLASNVHRDKNYKLFFDNWFSSISLMIALIERGILAAATIRGNRIKNCSLMNENDLMKKGRGSYDFKYEAVHNIAECRWYDNKGVQLLSNYIVENPVSQCIRWCRKQKKYIDVPRPAVVDYYNKHMGGVDLADMLLNLYKINHRSEKWYMRIVYWCISTVVVNSWLLYRRDLKNQVTRTKYVYDIAGFSIIHSKRASSRV
;
A
#
# COMPACT_ATOMS: atom_id res chain seq x y z
N MET A 1 -10.94 7.55 6.78
CA MET A 1 -11.23 7.23 5.36
C MET A 1 -10.19 6.23 4.91
N PHE A 2 -10.65 5.18 4.23
CA PHE A 2 -9.80 4.14 3.67
C PHE A 2 -9.61 4.43 2.18
N THR A 3 -8.43 4.12 1.66
CA THR A 3 -8.03 4.53 0.31
C THR A 3 -7.35 3.38 -0.41
N ARG A 4 -7.68 3.17 -1.68
CA ARG A 4 -6.93 2.32 -2.61
C ARG A 4 -6.19 3.21 -3.60
N ALA A 5 -4.87 3.14 -3.57
CA ALA A 5 -4.00 3.91 -4.45
C ALA A 5 -3.01 3.02 -5.20
N GLY A 6 -2.56 3.48 -6.37
CA GLY A 6 -1.47 2.86 -7.10
C GLY A 6 -0.10 3.23 -6.53
N ILE A 7 0.94 2.49 -6.92
CA ILE A 7 2.34 2.79 -6.58
C ILE A 7 2.77 4.20 -7.01
N SER A 8 2.10 4.78 -8.02
CA SER A 8 2.33 6.14 -8.49
C SER A 8 1.70 7.22 -7.60
N GLY A 9 0.97 6.85 -6.55
CA GLY A 9 0.22 7.77 -5.69
C GLY A 9 -1.15 8.18 -6.25
N ILE A 10 -1.57 7.62 -7.40
CA ILE A 10 -2.91 7.88 -7.95
C ILE A 10 -3.94 7.16 -7.08
N VAL A 11 -4.90 7.90 -6.54
CA VAL A 11 -6.03 7.35 -5.80
C VAL A 11 -7.07 6.81 -6.77
N TYR A 12 -7.40 5.53 -6.68
CA TYR A 12 -8.41 4.89 -7.52
C TYR A 12 -9.78 4.80 -6.86
N ASP A 13 -9.79 4.60 -5.54
CA ASP A 13 -11.03 4.41 -4.79
C ASP A 13 -10.84 4.80 -3.32
N PHE A 14 -11.93 5.12 -2.64
CA PHE A 14 -11.92 5.42 -1.21
C PHE A 14 -13.27 5.14 -0.55
N ALA A 15 -13.23 4.84 0.75
CA ALA A 15 -14.42 4.63 1.58
C ALA A 15 -14.35 5.53 2.83
N LEU A 16 -15.44 6.25 3.10
CA LEU A 16 -15.57 7.05 4.31
C LEU A 16 -15.91 6.14 5.48
N TYR A 17 -15.11 6.19 6.54
CA TYR A 17 -15.42 5.47 7.76
C TYR A 17 -16.55 6.19 8.50
N VAL A 18 -17.66 5.49 8.69
CA VAL A 18 -18.86 6.00 9.40
C VAL A 18 -19.22 5.14 10.60
N GLY A 19 -18.36 4.17 10.98
CA GLY A 19 -18.70 3.12 11.92
C GLY A 19 -19.47 2.00 11.22
N ASP A 20 -20.58 1.58 11.82
CA ASP A 20 -21.47 0.58 11.23
C ASP A 20 -22.03 1.09 9.89
N GLY A 21 -21.98 0.24 8.86
CA GLY A 21 -22.40 0.61 7.50
C GLY A 21 -21.32 1.27 6.64
N THR A 22 -20.05 1.29 7.06
CA THR A 22 -18.91 1.80 6.25
C THR A 22 -18.81 1.13 4.87
N CYS A 23 -19.11 -0.16 4.78
CA CYS A 23 -19.15 -0.90 3.53
C CYS A 23 -20.16 -2.06 3.63
N PRO A 24 -20.59 -2.65 2.49
CA PRO A 24 -21.34 -3.90 2.50
C PRO A 24 -20.54 -4.98 3.24
N SER A 25 -21.24 -5.84 3.97
CA SER A 25 -20.58 -7.00 4.58
C SER A 25 -20.39 -8.10 3.55
N PHE A 26 -19.21 -8.71 3.54
CA PHE A 26 -18.92 -9.91 2.76
C PHE A 26 -18.83 -11.16 3.64
N GLY A 27 -19.34 -11.09 4.88
CA GLY A 27 -19.28 -12.21 5.84
C GLY A 27 -17.89 -12.43 6.46
N LEU A 28 -16.97 -11.47 6.31
CA LEU A 28 -15.65 -11.50 6.95
C LEU A 28 -15.57 -10.43 8.06
N SER A 29 -14.36 -10.13 8.53
CA SER A 29 -14.14 -9.00 9.43
C SER A 29 -14.36 -7.67 8.71
N ILE A 30 -14.75 -6.61 9.43
CA ILE A 30 -14.88 -5.26 8.87
C ILE A 30 -13.64 -4.80 8.10
N SER A 31 -12.45 -5.14 8.61
CA SER A 31 -11.18 -4.82 7.96
C SER A 31 -10.99 -5.56 6.62
N SER A 32 -11.45 -6.81 6.53
CA SER A 32 -11.41 -7.60 5.29
C SER A 32 -12.48 -7.10 4.30
N ASP A 33 -13.68 -6.80 4.81
CA ASP A 33 -14.80 -6.29 4.02
C ASP A 33 -14.47 -4.94 3.34
N ILE A 34 -13.74 -4.06 4.04
CA ILE A 34 -13.24 -2.81 3.47
C ILE A 34 -12.32 -3.07 2.26
N VAL A 35 -11.40 -4.03 2.36
CA VAL A 35 -10.51 -4.37 1.24
C VAL A 35 -11.31 -4.92 0.07
N LEU A 36 -12.24 -5.83 0.33
CA LEU A 36 -13.10 -6.43 -0.70
C LEU A 36 -14.03 -5.40 -1.36
N HIS A 37 -14.48 -4.40 -0.60
CA HIS A 37 -15.26 -3.28 -1.11
C HIS A 37 -14.42 -2.39 -2.04
N LEU A 38 -13.25 -1.94 -1.58
CA LEU A 38 -12.33 -1.13 -2.38
C LEU A 38 -11.77 -1.86 -3.60
N ALA A 39 -11.75 -3.20 -3.57
CA ALA A 39 -11.35 -4.05 -4.67
C ALA A 39 -12.50 -4.47 -5.60
N SER A 40 -13.74 -4.02 -5.36
CA SER A 40 -14.92 -4.45 -6.12
C SER A 40 -14.85 -4.11 -7.61
N ASN A 41 -14.19 -3.01 -7.96
CA ASN A 41 -13.96 -2.53 -9.32
C ASN A 41 -12.61 -2.99 -9.92
N VAL A 42 -11.86 -3.85 -9.24
CA VAL A 42 -10.64 -4.45 -9.79
C VAL A 42 -11.04 -5.60 -10.70
N HIS A 43 -10.60 -5.58 -11.95
CA HIS A 43 -10.92 -6.66 -12.88
C HIS A 43 -10.28 -7.98 -12.42
N ARG A 44 -11.08 -9.03 -12.45
CA ARG A 44 -10.66 -10.39 -12.11
C ARG A 44 -9.72 -10.95 -13.16
N ASP A 45 -8.75 -11.76 -12.73
CA ASP A 45 -7.85 -12.53 -13.62
C ASP A 45 -7.03 -11.67 -14.60
N LYS A 46 -6.81 -10.39 -14.26
CA LYS A 46 -5.98 -9.45 -15.02
C LYS A 46 -4.61 -9.20 -14.38
N ASN A 47 -4.17 -10.10 -13.51
CA ASN A 47 -2.85 -10.04 -12.85
C ASN A 47 -2.67 -8.78 -11.97
N TYR A 48 -3.77 -8.23 -11.45
CA TYR A 48 -3.75 -7.16 -10.46
C TYR A 48 -3.25 -7.68 -9.12
N LYS A 49 -2.46 -6.84 -8.44
CA LYS A 49 -1.78 -7.14 -7.18
C LYS A 49 -2.18 -6.12 -6.13
N LEU A 50 -2.74 -6.58 -5.02
CA LEU A 50 -3.07 -5.77 -3.86
C LEU A 50 -2.02 -5.94 -2.77
N PHE A 51 -1.70 -4.83 -2.12
CA PHE A 51 -0.80 -4.78 -0.98
C PHE A 51 -1.48 -4.01 0.14
N PHE A 52 -1.46 -4.56 1.35
CA PHE A 52 -2.14 -3.94 2.49
C PHE A 52 -1.44 -4.27 3.82
N ASP A 53 -1.66 -3.40 4.80
CA ASP A 53 -1.06 -3.53 6.13
C ASP A 53 -1.76 -4.58 7.01
N ASN A 54 -1.10 -4.91 8.11
CA ASN A 54 -1.49 -5.90 9.11
C ASN A 54 -2.87 -5.70 9.75
N TRP A 55 -3.44 -4.49 9.71
CA TRP A 55 -4.79 -4.27 10.23
C TRP A 55 -5.85 -4.92 9.33
N PHE A 56 -5.62 -4.93 8.02
CA PHE A 56 -6.52 -5.48 7.01
C PHE A 56 -6.36 -6.98 6.81
N SER A 57 -5.19 -7.54 7.12
CA SER A 57 -4.87 -8.91 6.72
C SER A 57 -5.50 -10.00 7.58
N SER A 58 -5.94 -11.06 6.88
CA SER A 58 -6.42 -12.33 7.43
C SER A 58 -6.26 -13.42 6.37
N ILE A 59 -6.20 -14.70 6.79
CA ILE A 59 -6.16 -15.83 5.85
C ILE A 59 -7.45 -15.87 5.02
N SER A 60 -8.62 -15.66 5.65
CA SER A 60 -9.91 -15.61 4.95
C SER A 60 -9.98 -14.54 3.87
N LEU A 61 -9.38 -13.36 4.10
CA LEU A 61 -9.28 -12.32 3.06
C LEU A 61 -8.42 -12.78 1.89
N MET A 62 -7.30 -13.46 2.14
CA MET A 62 -6.44 -13.99 1.08
C MET A 62 -7.18 -15.00 0.21
N ILE A 63 -7.96 -15.90 0.83
CA ILE A 63 -8.82 -16.86 0.12
C ILE A 63 -9.86 -16.14 -0.74
N ALA A 64 -10.58 -15.17 -0.17
CA ALA A 64 -11.58 -14.40 -0.91
C ALA A 64 -10.98 -13.60 -2.09
N LEU A 65 -9.71 -13.18 -2.01
CA LEU A 65 -9.01 -12.54 -3.12
C LEU A 65 -8.58 -13.54 -4.20
N ILE A 66 -8.17 -14.76 -3.81
CA ILE A 66 -7.92 -15.87 -4.76
C ILE A 66 -9.19 -16.17 -5.56
N GLU A 67 -10.34 -16.30 -4.91
CA GLU A 67 -11.64 -16.55 -5.56
C GLU A 67 -12.05 -15.42 -6.53
N ARG A 68 -11.52 -14.21 -6.34
CA ARG A 68 -11.72 -13.07 -7.24
C ARG A 68 -10.65 -12.95 -8.32
N GLY A 69 -9.69 -13.86 -8.40
CA GLY A 69 -8.59 -13.78 -9.37
C GLY A 69 -7.65 -12.60 -9.11
N ILE A 70 -7.54 -12.16 -7.84
CA ILE A 70 -6.72 -11.02 -7.42
C ILE A 70 -5.53 -11.53 -6.62
N LEU A 71 -4.33 -11.14 -7.06
CA LEU A 71 -3.11 -11.45 -6.36
C LEU A 71 -2.93 -10.48 -5.18
N ALA A 72 -2.36 -10.94 -4.08
CA ALA A 72 -2.23 -10.17 -2.85
C ALA A 72 -0.97 -10.53 -2.05
N ALA A 73 -0.43 -9.54 -1.35
CA ALA A 73 0.58 -9.72 -0.32
C ALA A 73 0.39 -8.70 0.80
N ALA A 74 0.54 -9.13 2.06
CA ALA A 74 0.28 -8.28 3.21
C ALA A 74 1.17 -8.64 4.39
N THR A 75 1.46 -7.67 5.25
CA THR A 75 1.95 -7.98 6.60
C THR A 75 0.82 -8.57 7.42
N ILE A 76 1.12 -9.42 8.40
CA ILE A 76 0.13 -9.97 9.34
C ILE A 76 0.66 -9.99 10.76
N ARG A 77 -0.24 -9.79 11.73
CA ARG A 77 0.10 -9.97 13.14
C ARG A 77 0.09 -11.46 13.48
N GLY A 78 1.14 -11.96 14.13
CA GLY A 78 1.26 -13.38 14.45
C GLY A 78 0.10 -13.95 15.26
N ASN A 79 -0.58 -13.14 16.08
CA ASN A 79 -1.76 -13.56 16.84
C ASN A 79 -3.03 -13.81 15.99
N ARG A 80 -3.03 -13.42 14.70
CA ARG A 80 -4.15 -13.68 13.79
C ARG A 80 -4.06 -15.04 13.09
N ILE A 81 -2.97 -15.78 13.27
CA ILE A 81 -2.77 -17.09 12.67
C ILE A 81 -2.76 -18.12 13.80
N LYS A 82 -3.89 -18.82 13.98
CA LYS A 82 -4.11 -19.73 15.12
C LYS A 82 -3.17 -20.95 15.12
N ASN A 83 -2.72 -21.40 13.95
CA ASN A 83 -1.89 -22.62 13.79
C ASN A 83 -0.57 -22.32 13.06
N CYS A 84 0.02 -21.14 13.30
CA CYS A 84 1.28 -20.74 12.68
C CYS A 84 2.43 -21.60 13.22
N SER A 85 2.94 -22.53 12.41
CA SER A 85 4.09 -23.36 12.78
C SER A 85 5.45 -22.70 12.45
N LEU A 86 5.49 -21.44 12.02
CA LEU A 86 6.74 -20.75 11.72
C LEU A 86 7.65 -20.63 12.95
N MET A 87 8.96 -20.65 12.71
CA MET A 87 9.99 -20.35 13.70
C MET A 87 9.64 -19.08 14.46
N ASN A 88 9.75 -19.14 15.79
CA ASN A 88 9.51 -17.97 16.63
C ASN A 88 10.56 -16.87 16.37
N GLU A 89 10.26 -15.65 16.81
CA GLU A 89 11.14 -14.50 16.59
C GLU A 89 12.52 -14.67 17.25
N ASN A 90 12.58 -15.31 18.42
CA ASN A 90 13.84 -15.50 19.15
C ASN A 90 14.81 -16.43 18.40
N ASP A 91 14.31 -17.47 17.76
CA ASP A 91 15.13 -18.43 17.02
C ASP A 91 15.60 -17.83 15.69
N LEU A 92 14.77 -17.01 15.03
CA LEU A 92 15.21 -16.21 13.89
C LEU A 92 16.26 -15.16 14.30
N MET A 93 16.06 -14.49 15.43
CA MET A 93 17.05 -13.55 15.96
C MET A 93 18.42 -14.21 16.18
N LYS A 94 18.46 -15.44 16.71
CA LYS A 94 19.71 -16.21 16.89
C LYS A 94 20.39 -16.54 15.56
N LYS A 95 19.61 -16.81 14.49
CA LYS A 95 20.13 -17.04 13.14
C LYS A 95 20.68 -15.77 12.48
N GLY A 96 20.40 -14.60 13.05
CA GLY A 96 20.93 -13.32 12.60
C GLY A 96 19.96 -12.54 11.70
N ARG A 97 20.36 -11.30 11.42
CA ARG A 97 19.58 -10.34 10.62
C ARG A 97 19.48 -10.81 9.18
N GLY A 98 18.26 -10.80 8.64
CA GLY A 98 17.93 -11.31 7.32
C GLY A 98 17.50 -12.78 7.29
N SER A 99 17.58 -13.48 8.44
CA SER A 99 17.03 -14.82 8.55
C SER A 99 15.52 -14.81 8.33
N TYR A 100 15.00 -15.92 7.82
CA TYR A 100 13.57 -16.09 7.62
C TYR A 100 13.18 -17.55 7.78
N ASP A 101 11.89 -17.76 8.02
CA ASP A 101 11.22 -19.04 7.89
C ASP A 101 10.04 -18.88 6.95
N PHE A 102 9.75 -19.93 6.18
CA PHE A 102 8.76 -19.90 5.12
C PHE A 102 7.94 -21.19 5.13
N LYS A 103 6.62 -21.05 5.03
CA LYS A 103 5.67 -22.17 4.98
C LYS A 103 4.53 -21.88 4.01
N TYR A 104 3.85 -22.94 3.61
CA TYR A 104 2.63 -22.86 2.81
C TYR A 104 1.45 -23.38 3.62
N GLU A 105 0.33 -22.67 3.53
CA GLU A 105 -0.99 -23.21 3.84
C GLU A 105 -1.38 -24.16 2.71
N ALA A 106 -1.60 -25.44 3.04
CA ALA A 106 -1.68 -26.51 2.05
C ALA A 106 -2.96 -26.49 1.20
N VAL A 107 -4.07 -25.93 1.70
CA VAL A 107 -5.37 -26.02 1.04
C VAL A 107 -5.50 -25.00 -0.10
N HIS A 108 -5.07 -23.75 0.13
CA HIS A 108 -5.23 -22.65 -0.81
C HIS A 108 -3.89 -22.14 -1.35
N ASN A 109 -2.78 -22.81 -1.03
CA ASN A 109 -1.42 -22.44 -1.44
C ASN A 109 -1.02 -21.01 -1.02
N ILE A 110 -1.42 -20.60 0.18
CA ILE A 110 -1.05 -19.29 0.72
C ILE A 110 0.35 -19.38 1.33
N ALA A 111 1.27 -18.59 0.80
CA ALA A 111 2.61 -18.41 1.30
C ALA A 111 2.61 -17.61 2.60
N GLU A 112 3.34 -18.11 3.59
CA GLU A 112 3.56 -17.46 4.87
C GLU A 112 5.05 -17.33 5.13
N CYS A 113 5.53 -16.10 5.35
CA CYS A 113 6.94 -15.81 5.54
C CYS A 113 7.14 -14.98 6.80
N ARG A 114 8.02 -15.40 7.70
CA ARG A 114 8.51 -14.55 8.80
C ARG A 114 9.97 -14.20 8.53
N TRP A 115 10.25 -12.92 8.36
CA TRP A 115 11.59 -12.38 8.12
C TRP A 115 12.04 -11.53 9.30
N TYR A 116 13.29 -11.72 9.73
CA TYR A 116 13.85 -11.01 10.88
C TYR A 116 14.81 -9.92 10.43
N ASP A 117 14.48 -8.66 10.71
CA ASP A 117 15.37 -7.51 10.53
C ASP A 117 15.87 -7.00 11.89
N ASN A 118 15.36 -5.85 12.35
CA ASN A 118 15.48 -5.44 13.74
C ASN A 118 14.41 -6.08 14.64
N LYS A 119 13.31 -6.51 14.03
CA LYS A 119 12.18 -7.22 14.61
C LYS A 119 11.64 -8.20 13.59
N GLY A 120 10.93 -9.22 14.05
CA GLY A 120 10.22 -10.15 13.19
C GLY A 120 9.07 -9.47 12.46
N VAL A 121 9.03 -9.62 11.14
CA VAL A 121 7.91 -9.22 10.29
C VAL A 121 7.35 -10.46 9.62
N GLN A 122 6.04 -10.65 9.74
CA GLN A 122 5.34 -11.78 9.15
C GLN A 122 4.49 -11.28 7.99
N LEU A 123 4.53 -12.00 6.87
CA LEU A 123 3.80 -11.69 5.66
C LEU A 123 3.01 -12.90 5.18
N LEU A 124 1.85 -12.62 4.57
CA LEU A 124 1.08 -13.55 3.78
C LEU A 124 1.13 -13.14 2.31
N SER A 125 1.18 -14.11 1.41
CA SER A 125 0.97 -13.88 -0.03
C SER A 125 0.22 -15.06 -0.66
N ASN A 126 -0.60 -14.78 -1.68
CA ASN A 126 -1.23 -15.82 -2.48
C ASN A 126 -0.54 -16.02 -3.84
N TYR A 127 0.61 -15.37 -4.08
CA TYR A 127 1.29 -15.42 -5.38
C TYR A 127 2.81 -15.27 -5.34
N ILE A 128 3.38 -14.69 -4.26
CA ILE A 128 4.82 -14.49 -4.11
C ILE A 128 5.34 -15.42 -3.03
N VAL A 129 6.48 -16.02 -3.31
CA VAL A 129 7.16 -16.99 -2.46
C VAL A 129 8.51 -16.44 -1.98
N GLU A 130 9.37 -17.29 -1.41
CA GLU A 130 10.65 -16.89 -0.86
C GLU A 130 11.71 -16.55 -1.92
N ASN A 131 11.67 -17.24 -3.06
CA ASN A 131 12.69 -17.14 -4.11
C ASN A 131 12.30 -16.18 -5.26
N PRO A 132 13.27 -15.47 -5.87
CA PRO A 132 14.69 -15.43 -5.51
C PRO A 132 14.96 -14.58 -4.26
N VAL A 133 15.93 -15.00 -3.44
CA VAL A 133 16.41 -14.22 -2.30
C VAL A 133 17.28 -13.07 -2.80
N SER A 134 16.85 -11.84 -2.54
CA SER A 134 17.58 -10.61 -2.86
C SER A 134 18.37 -10.12 -1.64
N GLN A 135 19.25 -9.13 -1.85
CA GLN A 135 19.86 -8.38 -0.75
C GLN A 135 19.25 -6.99 -0.65
N CYS A 136 19.18 -6.44 0.57
CA CYS A 136 18.90 -5.03 0.79
C CYS A 136 19.91 -4.40 1.74
N ILE A 137 20.31 -3.17 1.41
CA ILE A 137 21.27 -2.42 2.21
C ILE A 137 20.55 -1.87 3.44
N ARG A 138 21.07 -2.18 4.63
CA ARG A 138 20.52 -1.71 5.91
C ARG A 138 21.60 -1.15 6.81
N TRP A 139 21.28 -0.07 7.52
CA TRP A 139 22.15 0.45 8.57
C TRP A 139 22.18 -0.51 9.77
N CYS A 140 23.37 -0.92 10.20
CA CYS A 140 23.58 -1.71 11.40
C CYS A 140 24.10 -0.83 12.54
N ARG A 141 23.26 -0.59 13.56
CA ARG A 141 23.66 0.23 14.73
C ARG A 141 24.85 -0.34 15.49
N LYS A 142 24.94 -1.67 15.64
CA LYS A 142 26.03 -2.35 16.36
C LYS A 142 27.38 -2.17 15.67
N GLN A 143 27.40 -2.23 14.34
CA GLN A 143 28.63 -2.13 13.54
C GLN A 143 28.88 -0.72 12.98
N LYS A 144 27.96 0.22 13.18
CA LYS A 144 27.98 1.60 12.64
C LYS A 144 28.32 1.65 11.14
N LYS A 145 27.80 0.69 10.38
CA LYS A 145 27.97 0.60 8.92
C LYS A 145 26.74 0.06 8.24
N TYR A 146 26.67 0.27 6.93
CA TYR A 146 25.71 -0.40 6.07
C TYR A 146 26.13 -1.85 5.84
N ILE A 147 25.15 -2.76 5.91
CA ILE A 147 25.34 -4.19 5.68
C ILE A 147 24.31 -4.69 4.67
N ASP A 148 24.67 -5.72 3.92
CA ASP A 148 23.75 -6.44 3.05
C ASP A 148 22.97 -7.45 3.86
N VAL A 149 21.64 -7.31 3.83
CA VAL A 149 20.71 -8.20 4.54
C VAL A 149 19.96 -9.02 3.51
N PRO A 150 20.00 -10.37 3.59
CA PRO A 150 19.21 -11.21 2.71
C PRO A 150 17.72 -10.98 2.98
N ARG A 151 16.94 -10.94 1.91
CA ARG A 151 15.53 -10.60 1.91
C ARG A 151 14.79 -11.45 0.89
N PRO A 152 13.84 -12.30 1.34
CA PRO A 152 12.99 -13.10 0.46
C PRO A 152 12.20 -12.25 -0.54
N ALA A 153 11.85 -12.83 -1.69
CA ALA A 153 11.13 -12.13 -2.75
C ALA A 153 9.84 -11.48 -2.24
N VAL A 154 9.03 -12.19 -1.44
CA VAL A 154 7.79 -11.63 -0.86
C VAL A 154 8.01 -10.34 -0.07
N VAL A 155 9.11 -10.25 0.68
CA VAL A 155 9.47 -9.05 1.45
C VAL A 155 9.93 -7.92 0.52
N ASP A 156 10.66 -8.24 -0.55
CA ASP A 156 11.07 -7.24 -1.55
C ASP A 156 9.85 -6.65 -2.27
N TYR A 157 9.00 -7.51 -2.83
CA TYR A 157 7.81 -7.09 -3.55
C TYR A 157 6.84 -6.30 -2.66
N TYR A 158 6.62 -6.73 -1.42
CA TYR A 158 5.79 -5.97 -0.48
C TYR A 158 6.34 -4.56 -0.26
N ASN A 159 7.62 -4.42 0.07
CA ASN A 159 8.25 -3.12 0.32
C ASN A 159 8.22 -2.19 -0.91
N LYS A 160 8.33 -2.75 -2.11
CA LYS A 160 8.26 -1.97 -3.35
C LYS A 160 6.89 -1.35 -3.60
N HIS A 161 5.80 -2.03 -3.22
CA HIS A 161 4.44 -1.66 -3.67
C HIS A 161 3.53 -1.12 -2.57
N MET A 162 3.81 -1.36 -1.29
CA MET A 162 2.95 -0.94 -0.18
C MET A 162 2.81 0.59 -0.04
N GLY A 163 3.82 1.37 -0.44
CA GLY A 163 3.88 2.82 -0.19
C GLY A 163 2.97 3.70 -1.07
N GLY A 164 2.09 3.13 -1.90
CA GLY A 164 1.23 3.91 -2.79
C GLY A 164 0.27 4.84 -2.06
N VAL A 165 -0.33 4.39 -0.95
CA VAL A 165 -1.23 5.20 -0.12
C VAL A 165 -0.45 6.28 0.62
N ASP A 166 0.70 5.96 1.22
CA ASP A 166 1.56 6.94 1.90
C ASP A 166 2.02 8.05 0.94
N LEU A 167 2.33 7.69 -0.31
CA LEU A 167 2.67 8.66 -1.35
C LEU A 167 1.47 9.56 -1.71
N ALA A 168 0.27 8.98 -1.85
CA ALA A 168 -0.94 9.75 -2.08
C ALA A 168 -1.20 10.74 -0.93
N ASP A 169 -1.11 10.28 0.32
CA ASP A 169 -1.29 11.11 1.52
C ASP A 169 -0.25 12.23 1.60
N MET A 170 1.01 11.94 1.27
CA MET A 170 2.06 12.96 1.18
C MET A 170 1.71 14.03 0.14
N LEU A 171 1.33 13.64 -1.08
CA LEU A 171 0.96 14.57 -2.14
C LEU A 171 -0.27 15.41 -1.76
N LEU A 172 -1.28 14.79 -1.16
CA LEU A 172 -2.48 15.46 -0.68
C LEU A 172 -2.17 16.47 0.42
N ASN A 173 -1.21 16.18 1.31
CA ASN A 173 -0.78 17.10 2.34
C ASN A 173 0.03 18.28 1.77
N LEU A 174 0.86 18.05 0.74
CA LEU A 174 1.62 19.11 0.08
C LEU A 174 0.74 20.13 -0.66
N TYR A 175 -0.33 19.65 -1.31
CA TYR A 175 -1.26 20.48 -2.09
C TYR A 175 -2.61 20.66 -1.38
N LYS A 176 -2.61 20.56 -0.06
CA LYS A 176 -3.83 20.64 0.75
C LYS A 176 -4.46 22.02 0.66
N ILE A 177 -5.74 22.06 0.32
CA ILE A 177 -6.54 23.29 0.42
C ILE A 177 -6.85 23.53 1.90
N ASN A 178 -6.17 24.51 2.49
CA ASN A 178 -6.42 24.92 3.87
C ASN A 178 -7.63 25.87 3.89
N HIS A 179 -8.80 25.33 4.18
CA HIS A 179 -10.01 26.10 4.39
C HIS A 179 -10.57 25.81 5.79
N ARG A 180 -10.80 26.87 6.58
CA ARG A 180 -11.43 26.77 7.90
C ARG A 180 -12.95 26.76 7.72
N SER A 181 -13.59 25.65 8.05
CA SER A 181 -15.05 25.54 8.09
C SER A 181 -15.46 24.89 9.40
N GLU A 182 -16.56 25.36 9.98
CA GLU A 182 -17.18 24.73 11.16
C GLU A 182 -17.91 23.43 10.80
N LYS A 183 -18.23 23.24 9.51
CA LYS A 183 -18.95 22.07 9.02
C LYS A 183 -17.97 20.96 8.67
N TRP A 184 -18.02 19.85 9.42
CA TRP A 184 -17.07 18.73 9.29
C TRP A 184 -17.02 18.12 7.88
N TYR A 185 -18.16 18.05 7.17
CA TYR A 185 -18.25 17.47 5.83
C TYR A 185 -17.49 18.29 4.77
N MET A 186 -17.27 19.58 5.00
CA MET A 186 -16.47 20.41 4.09
C MET A 186 -15.03 19.91 4.01
N ARG A 187 -14.50 19.28 5.08
CA ARG A 187 -13.18 18.63 5.05
C ARG A 187 -13.12 17.50 4.02
N ILE A 188 -14.21 16.75 3.85
CA ILE A 188 -14.31 15.69 2.84
C ILE A 188 -14.36 16.30 1.44
N VAL A 189 -15.18 17.33 1.23
CA VAL A 189 -15.28 18.02 -0.06
C VAL A 189 -13.91 18.55 -0.51
N TYR A 190 -13.18 19.25 0.38
CA TYR A 190 -11.84 19.75 0.07
C TYR A 190 -10.84 18.63 -0.16
N TRP A 191 -10.94 17.52 0.58
CA TRP A 191 -10.13 16.35 0.33
C TRP A 191 -10.38 15.75 -1.07
N CYS A 192 -11.64 15.65 -1.49
CA CYS A 192 -11.99 15.18 -2.85
C CYS A 192 -11.42 16.11 -3.93
N ILE A 193 -11.54 17.44 -3.76
CA ILE A 193 -10.98 18.42 -4.70
C ILE A 193 -9.45 18.28 -4.77
N SER A 194 -8.77 18.23 -3.63
CA SER A 194 -7.32 18.00 -3.58
C SER A 194 -6.93 16.68 -4.26
N THR A 195 -7.70 15.62 -4.08
CA THR A 195 -7.47 14.32 -4.73
C THR A 195 -7.61 14.41 -6.24
N VAL A 196 -8.65 15.08 -6.74
CA VAL A 196 -8.84 15.30 -8.18
C VAL A 196 -7.67 16.09 -8.77
N VAL A 197 -7.24 17.17 -8.11
CA VAL A 197 -6.10 17.98 -8.56
C VAL A 197 -4.80 17.16 -8.60
N VAL A 198 -4.50 16.42 -7.53
CA VAL A 198 -3.30 15.57 -7.46
C VAL A 198 -3.34 14.47 -8.52
N ASN A 199 -4.46 13.76 -8.66
CA ASN A 199 -4.62 12.72 -9.68
C ASN A 199 -4.47 13.31 -11.09
N SER A 200 -5.07 14.47 -11.37
CA SER A 200 -4.99 15.15 -12.66
C SER A 200 -3.55 15.54 -12.99
N TRP A 201 -2.81 16.06 -12.01
CA TRP A 201 -1.39 16.37 -12.15
C TRP A 201 -0.53 15.14 -12.43
N LEU A 202 -0.77 14.04 -11.71
CA LEU A 202 -0.04 12.78 -11.92
C LEU A 202 -0.31 12.18 -13.30
N LEU A 203 -1.57 12.21 -13.76
CA LEU A 203 -1.96 11.77 -15.10
C LEU A 203 -1.32 12.66 -16.18
N TYR A 204 -1.41 13.97 -16.03
CA TYR A 204 -0.75 14.93 -16.94
C TYR A 204 0.75 14.68 -17.06
N ARG A 205 1.46 14.50 -15.93
CA ARG A 205 2.90 14.18 -15.94
C ARG A 205 3.21 12.84 -16.61
N ARG A 206 2.34 11.83 -16.43
CA ARG A 206 2.49 10.53 -17.08
C ARG A 206 2.32 10.68 -18.60
N ASP A 207 1.33 11.44 -19.03
CA ASP A 207 1.03 11.65 -20.43
C ASP A 207 2.12 12.48 -21.11
N LEU A 208 2.65 13.52 -20.45
CA LEU A 208 3.82 14.27 -20.94
C LEU A 208 5.04 13.38 -21.15
N LYS A 209 5.34 12.46 -20.21
CA LYS A 209 6.45 11.51 -20.39
C LYS A 209 6.24 10.61 -21.61
N ASN A 210 4.99 10.22 -21.88
CA ASN A 210 4.61 9.43 -23.04
C ASN A 210 4.58 10.26 -24.35
N GLN A 211 4.40 11.58 -24.26
CA GLN A 211 4.36 12.51 -25.38
C GLN A 211 5.70 13.16 -25.73
N VAL A 212 6.71 13.15 -24.84
CA VAL A 212 8.11 13.39 -25.28
C VAL A 212 8.50 12.36 -26.36
N THR A 213 7.79 11.24 -26.45
CA THR A 213 7.87 10.25 -27.55
C THR A 213 6.85 10.47 -28.69
N ARG A 214 5.85 11.36 -28.52
CA ARG A 214 4.77 11.67 -29.48
C ARG A 214 4.33 13.14 -29.37
N THR A 215 5.08 14.01 -30.03
CA THR A 215 4.77 15.39 -30.47
C THR A 215 4.30 16.43 -29.43
N LYS A 216 5.06 17.55 -29.39
CA LYS A 216 4.69 18.90 -28.87
C LYS A 216 3.20 19.16 -29.04
N TYR A 217 2.47 19.43 -27.96
CA TYR A 217 1.28 20.31 -27.84
C TYR A 217 0.40 19.77 -26.70
N VAL A 218 0.79 20.01 -25.44
CA VAL A 218 -0.18 19.96 -24.34
C VAL A 218 -0.02 21.22 -23.50
N TYR A 219 -1.14 21.94 -23.39
CA TYR A 219 -1.27 23.14 -22.58
C TYR A 219 -1.06 22.82 -21.11
N ASP A 220 -0.33 23.71 -20.44
CA ASP A 220 0.16 23.53 -19.09
C ASP A 220 -0.94 23.64 -18.03
N ILE A 221 -1.42 22.49 -17.55
CA ILE A 221 -2.35 22.42 -16.41
C ILE A 221 -1.73 23.05 -15.15
N ALA A 222 -0.39 23.14 -15.06
CA ALA A 222 0.28 23.83 -13.95
C ALA A 222 -0.06 25.33 -13.88
N GLY A 223 -0.42 25.96 -15.01
CA GLY A 223 -0.84 27.35 -15.07
C GLY A 223 -2.12 27.64 -14.25
N PHE A 224 -3.00 26.65 -14.06
CA PHE A 224 -4.28 26.86 -13.37
C PHE A 224 -4.15 26.82 -11.83
N SER A 225 -3.24 26.00 -11.29
CA SER A 225 -2.99 25.92 -9.84
C SER A 225 -2.01 26.98 -9.34
N ILE A 226 -1.06 27.43 -10.18
CA ILE A 226 -0.07 28.47 -9.81
C ILE A 226 -0.74 29.85 -9.56
N ILE A 227 -1.90 30.12 -10.17
CA ILE A 227 -2.65 31.36 -9.93
C ILE A 227 -3.16 31.45 -8.48
N HIS A 228 -3.30 30.32 -7.77
CA HIS A 228 -3.79 30.30 -6.39
C HIS A 228 -2.67 30.23 -5.33
N SER A 229 -1.44 29.78 -5.68
CA SER A 229 -0.32 29.76 -4.73
C SER A 229 0.49 31.06 -4.69
N LYS A 230 0.51 31.85 -5.78
CA LYS A 230 1.28 33.11 -5.83
C LYS A 230 0.73 34.25 -4.96
N ARG A 231 -0.48 34.14 -4.41
CA ARG A 231 -1.02 35.13 -3.44
C ARG A 231 -0.53 34.93 -2.00
N ALA A 232 0.12 33.81 -1.67
CA ALA A 232 0.57 33.52 -0.31
C ALA A 232 2.03 33.94 -0.04
N SER A 233 2.80 34.35 -1.05
CA SER A 233 4.22 34.69 -0.92
C SER A 233 4.52 36.19 -1.03
N SER A 234 3.51 37.05 -1.09
CA SER A 234 3.67 38.51 -1.24
C SER A 234 3.32 39.31 0.03
N ARG A 235 3.42 38.70 1.20
CA ARG A 235 3.42 39.40 2.50
C ARG A 235 4.50 38.75 3.38
N VAL A 236 5.74 39.09 3.06
CA VAL A 236 6.80 39.24 4.07
C VAL A 236 6.80 40.70 4.47
#